data_AF-A0AAN6UAL9-F1
#
_entry.id   AF-A0AAN6UAL9-F1
#
_cell.length_a   1.000
_cell.length_b   1.000
_cell.length_c   1.000
_cell.angle_alpha   90.00
_cell.angle_beta   90.00
_cell.angle_gamma   90.00
#
_symmetry.space_group_name_H-M   'P 1'
#
loop_
_entity.id
_entity.type
_entity.pdbx_description
1 polymer ?
#
loop_
_entity_poly.entity_id
_entity_poly.type
_entity_poly.pdbx_seq_one_letter_code
_entity_poly.pdbx_strand_id
1 'polypeptide(L)'
;MAINGTSAVPTLTAHGLERMTTMPVAVAIAVILAALAFGALSPRLDPREPPLVKPGIPLVGHIIGLMRHQAQYHINLQRSTRKPIATLPMLTGKMYAVWDPYLTAAGLRNKSLSSTPHILTATPVLSQTSQTTTALLHGPLGEPLVDKMMLKAIPASLKGPPIHRLNTTALTSLAAQLTTLAPSPTTPATVPNAWLWLRRLLTTATTAALYGPHDPF
;
A
#
# COMPACT_ATOMS: atom_id res chain seq x y z
N MET A 1 -61.45 -6.14 60.75
CA MET A 1 -60.84 -6.62 59.49
C MET A 1 -60.98 -5.51 58.46
N ALA A 2 -59.93 -4.70 58.27
CA ALA A 2 -59.89 -3.66 57.24
C ALA A 2 -58.43 -3.52 56.81
N ILE A 3 -58.14 -3.97 55.59
CA ILE A 3 -56.79 -4.05 55.02
C ILE A 3 -56.61 -2.81 54.17
N ASN A 4 -55.68 -1.94 54.57
CA ASN A 4 -55.33 -0.72 53.85
C ASN A 4 -54.31 -1.08 52.75
N GLY A 5 -54.75 -1.10 51.50
CA GLY A 5 -53.92 -1.47 50.34
C GLY A 5 -53.63 -0.26 49.46
N THR A 6 -52.54 0.45 49.74
CA THR A 6 -51.93 1.40 48.80
C THR A 6 -51.12 0.62 47.77
N SER A 7 -51.63 0.46 46.56
CA SER A 7 -50.85 0.01 45.41
C SER A 7 -50.40 1.21 44.57
N ALA A 8 -49.10 1.49 44.62
CA ALA A 8 -48.42 2.40 43.70
C ALA A 8 -48.51 1.84 42.27
N VAL A 9 -49.02 2.65 41.34
CA VAL A 9 -48.99 2.34 39.90
C VAL A 9 -47.62 2.79 39.34
N PRO A 10 -46.89 1.95 38.59
CA PRO A 10 -45.51 2.25 38.20
C PRO A 10 -45.44 3.24 37.04
N THR A 11 -44.67 4.31 37.23
CA THR A 11 -44.23 5.34 36.25
C THR A 11 -43.24 4.80 35.21
N LEU A 12 -43.45 3.57 34.70
CA LEU A 12 -42.50 2.87 33.81
C LEU A 12 -42.90 2.87 32.32
N THR A 13 -44.04 3.45 31.95
CA THR A 13 -44.58 3.35 30.57
C THR A 13 -44.37 4.59 29.70
N ALA A 14 -44.20 5.78 30.29
CA ALA A 14 -44.06 7.02 29.51
C ALA A 14 -42.69 7.14 28.80
N HIS A 15 -41.60 6.75 29.47
CA HIS A 15 -40.25 6.87 28.90
C HIS A 15 -39.94 5.90 27.74
N GLY A 16 -40.65 4.76 27.66
CA GLY A 16 -40.47 3.78 26.58
C GLY A 16 -41.07 4.24 25.25
N LEU A 17 -42.22 4.93 25.29
CA LEU A 17 -42.95 5.36 24.11
C LEU A 17 -42.34 6.61 23.47
N GLU A 18 -41.83 7.55 24.27
CA GLU A 18 -41.08 8.71 23.77
C GLU A 18 -39.73 8.31 23.14
N ARG A 19 -39.05 7.30 23.67
CA ARG A 19 -37.85 6.72 23.03
C ARG A 19 -38.17 6.08 21.69
N MET A 20 -39.31 5.40 21.57
CA MET A 20 -39.70 4.71 20.32
C MET A 20 -40.06 5.65 19.17
N THR A 21 -40.60 6.85 19.43
CA THR A 21 -40.94 7.83 18.39
C THR A 21 -39.79 8.75 18.04
N THR A 22 -38.86 9.02 18.96
CA THR A 22 -37.67 9.84 18.72
C THR A 22 -36.56 9.08 17.98
N MET A 23 -36.44 7.76 18.15
CA MET A 23 -35.48 6.93 17.42
C MET A 23 -35.60 6.98 15.89
N PRO A 24 -36.77 6.84 15.25
CA PRO A 24 -36.86 6.92 13.79
C PRO A 24 -36.54 8.32 13.26
N VAL A 25 -36.91 9.38 14.00
CA VAL A 25 -36.59 10.76 13.63
C VAL A 25 -35.08 11.02 13.74
N ALA A 26 -34.45 10.58 14.83
CA ALA A 26 -33.00 10.72 15.02
C ALA A 26 -32.21 9.95 13.96
N VAL A 27 -32.65 8.74 13.58
CA VAL A 27 -32.04 7.96 12.50
C VAL A 27 -32.21 8.67 11.16
N ALA A 28 -33.39 9.21 10.85
CA ALA A 28 -33.62 9.96 9.61
C ALA A 28 -32.73 11.21 9.52
N ILE A 29 -32.61 11.97 10.61
CA ILE A 29 -31.71 13.13 10.70
C ILE A 29 -30.24 12.69 10.50
N ALA A 30 -29.82 11.61 11.16
CA ALA A 30 -28.46 11.09 11.01
C ALA A 30 -28.16 10.66 9.56
N VAL A 31 -29.11 10.02 8.87
CA VAL A 31 -28.97 9.63 7.46
C VAL A 31 -28.88 10.85 6.55
N ILE A 32 -29.71 11.87 6.76
CA ILE A 32 -29.66 13.12 5.98
C ILE A 32 -28.33 13.84 6.19
N LEU A 33 -27.87 13.97 7.45
CA LEU A 33 -26.58 14.57 7.76
C LEU A 33 -25.43 13.78 7.14
N ALA A 34 -25.49 12.45 7.18
CA ALA A 34 -24.50 11.59 6.53
C ALA A 34 -24.51 11.76 5.01
N ALA A 35 -25.68 11.85 4.37
CA ALA A 35 -25.79 12.07 2.93
C ALA A 35 -25.27 13.45 2.50
N LEU A 36 -25.60 14.50 3.26
CA LEU A 36 -25.08 15.85 3.05
C LEU A 36 -23.57 15.91 3.25
N ALA A 37 -23.04 15.28 4.30
CA ALA A 37 -21.61 15.15 4.53
C ALA A 37 -20.94 14.38 3.38
N PHE A 38 -21.49 13.25 2.95
CA PHE A 38 -20.96 12.46 1.83
C PHE A 38 -20.93 13.27 0.52
N GLY A 39 -21.95 14.10 0.28
CA GLY A 39 -22.00 15.04 -0.83
C GLY A 39 -20.93 16.13 -0.72
N ALA A 40 -20.81 16.78 0.43
CA ALA A 40 -19.86 17.85 0.68
C ALA A 40 -18.39 17.38 0.66
N LEU A 41 -18.12 16.16 1.11
CA LEU A 41 -16.79 15.55 1.10
C LEU A 41 -16.41 14.97 -0.28
N SER A 42 -17.32 14.96 -1.26
CA SER A 42 -17.00 14.52 -2.61
C SER A 42 -16.14 15.60 -3.31
N PRO A 43 -14.93 15.27 -3.78
CA PRO A 43 -14.07 16.26 -4.42
C PRO A 43 -14.71 16.76 -5.73
N ARG A 44 -14.56 18.07 -5.97
CA ARG A 44 -14.92 18.68 -7.25
C ARG A 44 -13.93 18.21 -8.31
N LEU A 45 -14.48 17.74 -9.43
CA LEU A 45 -13.72 17.24 -10.57
C LEU A 45 -13.71 18.29 -11.66
N ASP A 46 -12.54 18.52 -12.27
CA ASP A 46 -12.47 19.22 -13.55
C ASP A 46 -13.17 18.34 -14.61
N PRO A 47 -14.00 18.90 -15.51
CA PRO A 47 -14.62 18.14 -16.60
C PRO A 47 -13.64 17.36 -17.50
N ARG A 48 -12.36 17.75 -17.53
CA ARG A 48 -11.29 17.08 -18.28
C ARG A 48 -10.65 15.90 -17.54
N GLU A 49 -10.93 15.75 -16.24
CA GLU A 49 -10.40 14.64 -15.45
C GLU A 49 -11.12 13.32 -15.78
N PRO A 50 -10.45 12.16 -15.60
CA PRO A 50 -11.09 10.86 -15.70
C PRO A 50 -12.29 10.70 -14.76
N PRO A 51 -13.28 9.86 -15.07
CA PRO A 51 -14.50 9.74 -14.28
C PRO A 51 -14.22 9.40 -12.80
N LEU A 52 -14.90 10.09 -11.89
CA LEU A 52 -14.82 9.83 -10.45
C LEU A 52 -15.47 8.49 -10.10
N VAL A 53 -14.75 7.67 -9.33
CA VAL A 53 -15.29 6.47 -8.70
C VAL A 53 -15.28 6.70 -7.20
N LYS A 54 -16.46 6.67 -6.57
CA LYS A 54 -16.59 6.90 -5.13
C LYS A 54 -16.43 5.59 -4.35
N PRO A 55 -15.80 5.62 -3.17
CA PRO A 55 -15.76 4.47 -2.27
C PRO A 55 -17.10 4.32 -1.54
N GLY A 56 -17.36 3.12 -1.00
CA GLY A 56 -18.55 2.90 -0.17
C GLY A 56 -18.55 3.69 1.15
N ILE A 57 -17.37 3.89 1.74
CA ILE A 57 -17.16 4.79 2.88
C ILE A 57 -16.45 6.03 2.34
N PRO A 58 -17.02 7.25 2.47
CA PRO A 58 -16.42 8.46 1.90
C PRO A 58 -15.04 8.72 2.51
N LEU A 59 -14.17 9.39 1.74
CA LEU A 59 -12.80 9.81 2.09
C LEU A 59 -11.79 8.68 2.34
N VAL A 60 -12.16 7.64 3.09
CA VAL A 60 -11.24 6.58 3.57
C VAL A 60 -11.48 5.22 2.95
N GLY A 61 -12.65 4.96 2.34
CA GLY A 61 -13.00 3.62 1.90
C GLY A 61 -12.08 3.04 0.83
N HIS A 62 -11.49 3.88 -0.03
CA HIS A 62 -10.46 3.42 -0.96
C HIS A 62 -9.18 2.99 -0.26
N ILE A 63 -8.71 3.73 0.75
CA ILE A 63 -7.50 3.40 1.52
C ILE A 63 -7.70 2.10 2.28
N ILE A 64 -8.84 1.95 2.95
CA ILE A 64 -9.17 0.71 3.68
C ILE A 64 -9.21 -0.48 2.70
N GLY A 65 -9.83 -0.29 1.53
CA GLY A 65 -9.88 -1.29 0.49
C GLY A 65 -8.50 -1.70 -0.03
N LEU A 66 -7.62 -0.73 -0.27
CA LEU A 66 -6.24 -0.93 -0.69
C LEU A 66 -5.41 -1.66 0.38
N MET A 67 -5.54 -1.28 1.66
CA MET A 67 -4.83 -1.94 2.75
C MET A 67 -5.29 -3.39 2.95
N ARG A 68 -6.60 -3.64 2.85
CA ARG A 68 -7.19 -4.97 3.11
C ARG A 68 -7.03 -5.94 1.95
N HIS A 69 -7.18 -5.46 0.72
CA HIS A 69 -7.23 -6.31 -0.48
C HIS A 69 -6.02 -6.10 -1.41
N GLN A 70 -5.16 -5.13 -1.14
CA GLN A 70 -3.93 -4.88 -1.89
C GLN A 70 -4.20 -4.82 -3.41
N ALA A 71 -3.42 -5.56 -4.21
CA ALA A 71 -3.60 -5.63 -5.66
C ALA A 71 -5.01 -6.10 -6.07
N GLN A 72 -5.65 -6.97 -5.28
CA GLN A 72 -7.00 -7.45 -5.57
C GLN A 72 -8.04 -6.33 -5.52
N TYR A 73 -7.79 -5.26 -4.76
CA TYR A 73 -8.67 -4.09 -4.73
C TYR A 73 -8.83 -3.46 -6.11
N HIS A 74 -7.71 -3.27 -6.82
CA HIS A 74 -7.71 -2.69 -8.17
C HIS A 74 -8.44 -3.58 -9.18
N ILE A 75 -8.30 -4.91 -9.06
CA ILE A 75 -9.01 -5.88 -9.90
C ILE A 75 -10.52 -5.80 -9.65
N ASN A 76 -10.93 -5.80 -8.39
CA ASN A 76 -12.34 -5.72 -8.01
C ASN A 76 -12.97 -4.40 -8.46
N LEU A 77 -12.23 -3.29 -8.34
CA LEU A 77 -12.67 -1.97 -8.77
C LEU A 77 -12.82 -1.86 -10.28
N GLN A 78 -11.88 -2.44 -11.05
CA GLN A 78 -11.99 -2.51 -12.51
C GLN A 78 -13.22 -3.32 -12.93
N ARG A 79 -13.46 -4.47 -12.31
CA ARG A 79 -14.60 -5.35 -12.64
C ARG A 79 -15.95 -4.69 -12.34
N SER A 80 -16.06 -3.97 -11.24
CA SER A 80 -17.30 -3.32 -10.83
C SER A 80 -17.59 -2.05 -11.63
N THR A 81 -16.56 -1.25 -11.94
CA THR A 81 -16.74 0.02 -12.66
C THR A 81 -16.73 -0.14 -14.17
N ARG A 82 -16.03 -1.15 -14.68
CA ARG A 82 -15.76 -1.40 -16.12
C ARG A 82 -15.16 -0.19 -16.85
N LYS A 83 -14.46 0.69 -16.11
CA LYS A 83 -13.83 1.89 -16.69
C LYS A 83 -12.37 1.59 -17.09
N PRO A 84 -11.88 2.15 -18.20
CA PRO A 84 -10.46 2.03 -18.58
C PRO A 84 -9.53 2.87 -17.70
N ILE A 85 -10.06 3.96 -17.13
CA ILE A 85 -9.37 4.87 -16.22
C ILE A 85 -10.40 5.49 -15.26
N ALA A 86 -10.00 5.75 -14.02
CA ALA A 86 -10.84 6.40 -13.02
C ALA A 86 -10.05 7.30 -12.08
N THR A 87 -10.74 8.31 -11.55
CA THR A 87 -10.24 9.16 -10.46
C THR A 87 -10.77 8.63 -9.13
N LEU A 88 -9.86 8.35 -8.21
CA LEU A 88 -10.15 7.84 -6.88
C LEU A 88 -9.86 8.93 -5.83
N PRO A 89 -10.86 9.36 -5.05
CA PRO A 89 -10.63 10.29 -3.95
C PRO A 89 -9.85 9.58 -2.84
N MET A 90 -8.67 10.09 -2.50
CA MET A 90 -7.84 9.62 -1.42
C MET A 90 -7.92 10.59 -0.24
N LEU A 91 -7.45 10.16 0.93
CA LEU A 91 -7.35 11.03 2.11
C LEU A 91 -6.46 12.26 1.83
N THR A 92 -5.37 12.07 1.09
CA THR A 92 -4.40 13.11 0.73
C THR A 92 -4.35 13.30 -0.79
N GLY A 93 -5.46 13.72 -1.38
CA GLY A 93 -5.55 14.10 -2.79
C GLY A 93 -6.31 13.12 -3.67
N LYS A 94 -5.87 12.98 -4.92
CA LYS A 94 -6.51 12.12 -5.94
C LYS A 94 -5.51 11.09 -6.42
N MET A 95 -5.97 9.86 -6.64
CA MET A 95 -5.21 8.82 -7.33
C MET A 95 -5.93 8.48 -8.63
N TYR A 96 -5.19 8.46 -9.74
CA TYR A 96 -5.72 8.01 -11.02
C TYR A 96 -5.39 6.53 -11.21
N ALA A 97 -6.42 5.69 -11.27
CA ALA A 97 -6.28 4.26 -11.55
C ALA A 97 -6.45 4.03 -13.05
N VAL A 98 -5.44 3.45 -13.69
CA VAL A 98 -5.41 3.17 -15.13
C VAL A 98 -5.41 1.65 -15.31
N TRP A 99 -6.37 1.13 -16.08
CA TRP A 99 -6.48 -0.30 -16.39
C TRP A 99 -6.36 -0.59 -17.88
N ASP A 100 -6.52 0.42 -18.74
CA ASP A 100 -6.26 0.29 -20.16
C ASP A 100 -4.74 0.11 -20.42
N PRO A 101 -4.32 -0.92 -21.18
CA PRO A 101 -2.91 -1.17 -21.46
C PRO A 101 -2.24 -0.06 -22.26
N TYR A 102 -2.96 0.58 -23.20
CA TYR A 102 -2.40 1.65 -24.03
C TYR A 102 -2.17 2.92 -23.21
N LEU A 103 -3.12 3.30 -22.35
CA LEU A 103 -2.98 4.40 -21.41
C LEU A 103 -1.87 4.13 -20.39
N THR A 104 -1.75 2.90 -19.89
CA THR A 104 -0.66 2.52 -18.99
C THR A 104 0.69 2.68 -19.68
N ALA A 105 0.84 2.18 -20.90
CA ALA A 105 2.07 2.31 -21.67
C ALA A 105 2.40 3.78 -22.00
N ALA A 106 1.40 4.58 -22.34
CA ALA A 106 1.56 6.02 -22.57
C ALA A 106 2.01 6.75 -21.30
N GLY A 107 1.40 6.44 -20.14
CA GLY A 107 1.76 6.99 -18.85
C GLY A 107 3.20 6.65 -18.45
N LEU A 108 3.61 5.38 -18.58
CA LEU A 108 4.98 4.95 -18.27
C LEU A 108 6.07 5.62 -19.13
N ARG A 109 5.71 6.11 -20.33
CA ARG A 109 6.61 6.85 -21.23
C ARG A 109 6.54 8.37 -21.03
N ASN A 110 5.57 8.87 -20.27
CA ASN A 110 5.34 10.30 -20.11
C ASN A 110 6.30 10.90 -19.08
N LYS A 111 7.13 11.86 -19.51
CA LYS A 111 8.12 12.53 -18.67
C LYS A 111 7.51 13.48 -17.62
N SER A 112 6.23 13.83 -17.76
CA SER A 112 5.51 14.65 -16.78
C SER A 112 5.04 13.84 -15.56
N LEU A 113 5.02 12.51 -15.65
CA LEU A 113 4.71 11.65 -14.51
C LEU A 113 6.00 11.27 -13.78
N SER A 114 6.05 11.52 -12.48
CA SER A 114 7.22 11.22 -11.64
C SER A 114 6.81 10.51 -10.35
N SER A 115 7.51 9.41 -10.05
CA SER A 115 7.43 8.73 -8.75
C SER A 115 8.38 9.32 -7.70
N THR A 116 9.31 10.18 -8.12
CA THR A 116 10.39 10.74 -7.30
C THR A 116 9.89 11.42 -6.02
N PRO A 117 8.83 12.27 -6.04
CA PRO A 117 8.31 12.86 -4.82
C PRO A 117 7.87 11.81 -3.79
N HIS A 118 7.18 10.76 -4.23
CA HIS A 118 6.71 9.68 -3.35
C HIS A 118 7.89 8.90 -2.74
N ILE A 119 8.92 8.62 -3.53
CA ILE A 119 10.13 7.93 -3.06
C ILE A 119 10.85 8.80 -2.01
N LEU A 120 11.00 10.10 -2.27
CA LEU A 120 11.66 11.02 -1.35
C LEU A 120 10.90 11.16 -0.02
N THR A 121 9.57 11.16 -0.04
CA THR A 121 8.77 11.17 1.19
C THR A 121 8.83 9.83 1.93
N ALA A 122 8.84 8.70 1.23
CA ALA A 122 8.80 7.37 1.86
C ALA A 122 10.17 6.90 2.39
N THR A 123 11.27 7.27 1.73
CA THR A 123 12.61 6.74 2.04
C THR A 123 13.00 6.94 3.50
N PRO A 124 12.94 8.16 4.09
CA PRO A 124 13.37 8.38 5.47
C PRO A 124 12.60 7.54 6.49
N VAL A 125 11.32 7.31 6.23
CA VAL A 125 10.43 6.50 7.09
C VAL A 125 10.79 5.02 7.01
N LEU A 126 11.12 4.52 5.81
CA LEU A 126 11.39 3.10 5.58
C LEU A 126 12.83 2.69 5.92
N SER A 127 13.82 3.54 5.60
CA SER A 127 15.24 3.22 5.79
C SER A 127 15.86 3.83 7.05
N GLN A 128 15.09 4.59 7.84
CA GLN A 128 15.59 5.29 9.04
C GLN A 128 16.87 6.11 8.78
N THR A 129 16.95 6.70 7.60
CA THR A 129 18.14 7.46 7.17
C THR A 129 18.24 8.80 7.88
N SER A 130 19.48 9.25 8.11
CA SER A 130 19.75 10.57 8.70
C SER A 130 19.15 11.72 7.87
N GLN A 131 18.93 12.87 8.51
CA GLN A 131 18.48 14.08 7.82
C GLN A 131 19.49 14.52 6.75
N THR A 132 20.79 14.37 7.01
CA THR A 132 21.86 14.66 6.04
C THR A 132 21.74 13.77 4.81
N THR A 133 21.56 12.46 4.98
CA THR A 133 21.36 11.52 3.87
C THR A 133 20.10 11.85 3.09
N THR A 134 19.02 12.20 3.78
CA THR A 134 17.76 12.60 3.15
C THR A 134 17.95 13.86 2.30
N ALA A 135 18.64 14.88 2.82
CA ALA A 135 18.97 16.10 2.07
C ALA A 135 19.82 15.80 0.82
N LEU A 136 20.76 14.87 0.90
CA LEU A 136 21.53 14.41 -0.27
C LEU A 136 20.66 13.75 -1.32
N LEU A 137 19.65 12.95 -0.92
CA LEU A 137 18.70 12.33 -1.86
C LEU A 137 17.88 13.36 -2.64
N HIS A 138 17.50 14.46 -1.99
CA HIS A 138 16.84 15.60 -2.63
C HIS A 138 17.76 16.36 -3.60
N GLY A 139 19.08 16.27 -3.41
CA GLY A 139 20.10 16.85 -4.29
C GLY A 139 20.34 18.35 -4.05
N PRO A 140 21.60 18.82 -3.97
CA PRO A 140 21.90 20.23 -3.68
C PRO A 140 21.72 21.18 -4.88
N LEU A 141 21.47 20.68 -6.10
CA LEU A 141 21.50 21.45 -7.37
C LEU A 141 20.28 21.19 -8.28
N GLY A 142 19.14 20.81 -7.71
CA GLY A 142 17.86 20.74 -8.44
C GLY A 142 17.52 19.41 -9.13
N GLU A 143 18.49 18.56 -9.45
CA GLU A 143 18.22 17.16 -9.86
C GLU A 143 18.33 16.22 -8.65
N PRO A 144 17.25 15.54 -8.23
CA PRO A 144 17.29 14.59 -7.13
C PRO A 144 18.34 13.50 -7.37
N LEU A 145 19.18 13.23 -6.36
CA LEU A 145 20.20 12.17 -6.46
C LEU A 145 19.55 10.81 -6.71
N VAL A 146 18.33 10.60 -6.21
CA VAL A 146 17.54 9.38 -6.47
C VAL A 146 17.28 9.17 -7.97
N ASP A 147 17.06 10.23 -8.75
CA ASP A 147 16.84 10.12 -10.20
C ASP A 147 18.12 9.73 -10.90
N LYS A 148 19.26 10.33 -10.53
CA LYS A 148 20.58 9.92 -11.04
C LYS A 148 20.89 8.47 -10.72
N MET A 149 20.53 8.02 -9.52
CA MET A 149 20.75 6.63 -9.10
C MET A 149 19.89 5.67 -9.91
N MET A 150 18.59 5.94 -10.05
CA MET A 150 17.63 5.08 -10.75
C MET A 150 17.78 5.09 -12.26
N LEU A 151 18.10 6.23 -12.87
CA LEU A 151 18.16 6.39 -14.32
C LEU A 151 19.56 6.15 -14.90
N LYS A 152 20.62 6.31 -14.11
CA LYS A 152 22.01 6.19 -14.59
C LYS A 152 22.80 5.11 -13.86
N ALA A 153 22.98 5.24 -12.55
CA ALA A 153 23.91 4.38 -11.81
C ALA A 153 23.47 2.90 -11.80
N ILE A 154 22.23 2.62 -11.38
CA ILE A 154 21.70 1.25 -11.33
C ILE A 154 21.68 0.60 -12.72
N PRO A 155 21.11 1.23 -13.77
CA PRO A 155 21.13 0.63 -15.11
C PRO A 155 22.54 0.38 -15.66
N ALA A 156 23.53 1.21 -15.32
CA ALA A 156 24.91 1.00 -15.73
C ALA A 156 25.54 -0.20 -15.01
N SER A 157 25.26 -0.37 -13.71
CA SER A 157 25.74 -1.53 -12.92
C SER A 157 25.08 -2.85 -13.31
N LEU A 158 23.93 -2.82 -13.99
CA LEU A 158 23.18 -4.01 -14.40
C LEU A 158 23.34 -4.37 -15.89
N LYS A 159 24.42 -3.91 -16.53
CA LYS A 159 24.74 -4.21 -17.94
C LYS A 159 26.18 -4.64 -18.10
N GLY A 160 26.44 -5.45 -19.13
CA GLY A 160 27.80 -5.82 -19.54
C GLY A 160 28.60 -6.55 -18.45
N PRO A 161 29.92 -6.29 -18.32
CA PRO A 161 30.77 -7.01 -17.36
C PRO A 161 30.34 -6.94 -15.88
N PRO A 162 29.85 -5.79 -15.35
CA PRO A 162 29.32 -5.72 -13.98
C PRO A 162 28.26 -6.77 -13.62
N ILE A 163 27.22 -6.96 -14.44
CA ILE A 163 26.16 -7.95 -14.13
C ILE A 163 26.67 -9.39 -14.23
N HIS A 164 27.63 -9.66 -15.12
CA HIS A 164 28.28 -10.97 -15.16
C HIS A 164 29.03 -11.27 -13.86
N ARG A 165 29.77 -10.29 -13.32
CA ARG A 165 30.45 -10.46 -12.02
C ARG A 165 29.46 -10.68 -10.88
N LEU A 166 28.37 -9.90 -10.83
CA LEU A 166 27.30 -10.10 -9.84
C LEU A 166 26.74 -11.53 -9.90
N ASN A 167 26.41 -12.00 -11.11
CA ASN A 167 25.87 -13.35 -11.29
C ASN A 167 26.88 -14.44 -10.90
N THR A 168 28.14 -14.32 -11.28
CA THR A 168 29.17 -15.30 -10.94
C THR A 168 29.36 -15.38 -9.42
N THR A 169 29.44 -14.25 -8.72
CA THR A 169 29.58 -14.22 -7.25
C THR A 169 28.35 -14.82 -6.58
N ALA A 170 27.15 -14.43 -6.98
CA ALA A 170 25.90 -14.93 -6.40
C ALA A 170 25.75 -16.45 -6.63
N LEU A 171 25.99 -16.95 -7.85
CA LEU A 171 25.90 -18.37 -8.17
C LEU A 171 26.95 -19.20 -7.44
N THR A 172 28.17 -18.67 -7.27
CA THR A 172 29.22 -19.34 -6.49
C THR A 172 28.81 -19.47 -5.03
N SER A 173 28.26 -18.39 -4.44
CA SER A 173 27.72 -18.43 -3.06
C SER A 173 26.56 -19.42 -2.94
N LEU A 174 25.62 -19.42 -3.89
CA LEU A 174 24.51 -20.38 -3.92
C LEU A 174 24.99 -21.83 -4.01
N ALA A 175 25.94 -22.13 -4.90
CA ALA A 175 26.48 -23.47 -5.06
C ALA A 175 27.17 -23.98 -3.77
N ALA A 176 27.95 -23.11 -3.12
CA ALA A 176 28.58 -23.43 -1.84
C ALA A 176 27.53 -23.74 -0.76
N GLN A 177 26.50 -22.90 -0.65
CA GLN A 177 25.41 -23.11 0.32
C GLN A 177 24.54 -24.34 0.00
N LEU A 178 24.35 -24.69 -1.28
CA LEU A 178 23.63 -25.90 -1.67
C LEU A 178 24.41 -27.17 -1.35
N THR A 179 25.74 -27.12 -1.44
CA THR A 179 26.61 -28.26 -1.13
C THR A 179 26.54 -28.66 0.35
N THR A 180 26.24 -27.71 1.25
CA THR A 180 26.12 -28.01 2.70
C THR A 180 24.79 -28.67 3.08
N LEU A 181 23.79 -28.66 2.20
CA LEU A 181 22.48 -29.27 2.45
C LEU A 181 22.44 -30.78 2.21
N ALA A 182 23.42 -31.38 1.57
CA ALA A 182 23.44 -32.83 1.42
C ALA A 182 24.89 -33.33 1.52
N PRO A 183 25.51 -33.20 2.72
CA PRO A 183 26.90 -33.59 2.90
C PRO A 183 27.12 -35.10 2.75
N SER A 184 26.05 -35.91 2.85
CA SER A 184 26.07 -37.34 2.61
C SER A 184 24.89 -37.78 1.73
N PRO A 185 25.11 -38.67 0.75
CA PRO A 185 24.04 -39.25 -0.06
C PRO A 185 23.09 -40.16 0.73
N THR A 186 23.44 -40.53 1.97
CA THR A 186 22.66 -41.48 2.79
C THR A 186 21.75 -40.83 3.82
N THR A 187 21.91 -39.53 4.10
CA THR A 187 21.13 -38.84 5.13
C THR A 187 20.41 -37.64 4.52
N PRO A 188 19.08 -37.68 4.40
CA PRO A 188 18.31 -36.55 3.90
C PRO A 188 18.45 -35.36 4.85
N ALA A 189 18.84 -34.19 4.34
CA ALA A 189 18.72 -32.98 5.16
C ALA A 189 17.26 -32.56 5.24
N THR A 190 16.84 -32.29 6.47
CA THR A 190 15.51 -31.76 6.73
C THR A 190 15.59 -30.24 6.79
N VAL A 191 14.79 -29.56 5.96
CA VAL A 191 14.62 -28.11 6.00
C VAL A 191 13.32 -27.81 6.76
N PRO A 192 13.37 -27.28 8.00
CA PRO A 192 12.17 -27.09 8.82
C PRO A 192 11.17 -26.09 8.23
N ASN A 193 11.68 -25.11 7.47
CA ASN A 193 10.87 -24.10 6.82
C ASN A 193 11.50 -23.68 5.50
N ALA A 194 10.91 -24.14 4.40
CA ALA A 194 11.43 -23.89 3.06
C ALA A 194 11.46 -22.39 2.70
N TRP A 195 10.49 -21.59 3.16
CA TRP A 195 10.45 -20.16 2.89
C TRP A 195 11.59 -19.42 3.60
N LEU A 196 11.79 -19.67 4.90
CA LEU A 196 12.87 -19.04 5.66
C LEU A 196 14.24 -19.44 5.11
N TRP A 197 14.38 -20.72 4.73
CA TRP A 197 15.60 -21.24 4.13
C TRP A 197 15.88 -20.57 2.78
N LEU A 198 14.91 -20.55 1.86
CA LEU A 198 15.07 -19.93 0.54
C LEU A 198 15.35 -18.43 0.65
N ARG A 199 14.65 -17.73 1.56
CA ARG A 199 14.90 -16.32 1.83
C ARG A 199 16.35 -16.10 2.24
N ARG A 200 16.86 -16.85 3.22
CA ARG A 200 18.24 -16.71 3.70
C ARG A 200 19.25 -17.02 2.59
N LEU A 201 19.03 -18.11 1.86
CA LEU A 201 19.88 -18.53 0.76
C LEU A 201 20.00 -17.44 -0.32
N LEU A 202 18.87 -16.90 -0.78
CA LEU A 202 18.86 -15.86 -1.81
C LEU A 202 19.40 -14.53 -1.29
N THR A 203 19.05 -14.13 -0.07
CA THR A 203 19.54 -12.88 0.52
C THR A 203 21.06 -12.89 0.62
N THR A 204 21.65 -13.88 1.29
CA THR A 204 23.11 -13.97 1.50
C THR A 204 23.90 -14.05 0.19
N ALA A 205 23.40 -14.81 -0.80
CA ALA A 205 24.04 -14.87 -2.10
C ALA A 205 24.01 -13.52 -2.85
N THR A 206 22.91 -12.79 -2.72
CA THR A 206 22.73 -11.49 -3.39
C THR A 206 23.51 -10.39 -2.68
N THR A 207 23.53 -10.37 -1.35
CA THR A 207 24.25 -9.37 -0.56
C THR A 207 25.76 -9.56 -0.68
N ALA A 208 26.26 -10.79 -0.70
CA ALA A 208 27.68 -11.07 -0.96
C ALA A 208 28.11 -10.58 -2.36
N ALA A 209 27.24 -10.69 -3.35
CA ALA A 209 27.50 -10.16 -4.69
C ALA A 209 27.48 -8.63 -4.74
N LEU A 210 26.57 -7.99 -4.01
CA LEU A 210 26.39 -6.53 -4.01
C LEU A 210 27.42 -5.78 -3.15
N TYR A 211 27.72 -6.29 -1.94
CA TYR A 211 28.61 -5.65 -0.97
C TYR A 211 30.04 -6.21 -1.00
N GLY A 212 30.24 -7.38 -1.60
CA GLY A 212 31.55 -8.02 -1.66
C GLY A 212 31.98 -8.63 -0.31
N PRO A 213 33.29 -8.72 -0.04
CA PRO A 213 33.82 -9.42 1.14
C PRO A 213 33.44 -8.83 2.51
N HIS A 214 32.93 -7.60 2.54
CA HIS A 214 32.53 -6.89 3.75
C HIS A 214 30.99 -6.79 3.85
N ASP A 215 30.30 -7.82 3.38
CA ASP A 215 28.84 -7.93 3.52
C ASP A 215 28.44 -7.83 5.01
N PRO A 216 27.56 -6.89 5.39
CA PRO A 216 27.14 -6.71 6.78
C PRO A 216 26.10 -7.74 7.27
N PHE A 217 25.66 -8.68 6.42
CA PHE A 217 24.65 -9.69 6.72
C PHE A 217 25.22 -11.12 6.73
#